data_AF-A0A1E3J4A3-F1
#
_entry.id   AF-A0A1E3J4A3-F1
#
_cell.length_a   1.000
_cell.length_b   1.000
_cell.length_c   1.000
_cell.angle_alpha   90.00
_cell.angle_beta   90.00
_cell.angle_gamma   90.00
#
_symmetry.space_group_name_H-M   'P 1'
#
loop_
_entity.id
_entity.type
_entity.pdbx_description
1 polymer ?
#
loop_
_entity_poly.entity_id
_entity_poly.type
_entity_poly.pdbx_seq_one_letter_code
_entity_poly.pdbx_strand_id
1 'polypeptide(L)' 'MSKHHPDLLMCRRQPGIAIGRMCEKCDGKCPICDSYVRPMTLVRICDECSFGTTAGKCIVCSSPGTP' A
#
# COMPACT_ATOMS: atom_id res chain seq x y z
N MET A 1 4.13 3.98 -0.14
CA MET A 1 4.20 5.45 -0.17
C MET A 1 5.63 5.83 -0.50
N SER A 2 5.86 6.97 -1.15
CA SER A 2 7.22 7.33 -1.54
C SER A 2 7.95 7.96 -0.34
N LYS A 3 9.13 7.44 0.03
CA LYS A 3 10.08 8.10 0.94
C LYS A 3 10.46 9.51 0.45
N HIS A 4 10.25 9.78 -0.84
CA HIS A 4 10.56 11.04 -1.50
C HIS A 4 9.46 12.11 -1.37
N HIS A 5 8.29 11.79 -0.79
CA HIS A 5 7.20 12.75 -0.59
C HIS A 5 6.92 12.92 0.92
N PRO A 6 7.54 13.91 1.59
CA PRO A 6 7.46 14.06 3.04
C PRO A 6 6.06 14.40 3.55
N ASP A 7 5.20 14.96 2.69
CA ASP A 7 3.84 15.36 3.04
C ASP A 7 2.86 14.18 3.13
N LEU A 8 3.26 13.00 2.65
CA LEU A 8 2.42 11.82 2.67
C LEU A 8 2.50 11.11 4.03
N LEU A 9 1.35 11.00 4.71
CA LEU A 9 1.23 10.35 6.02
C LEU A 9 0.69 8.92 5.92
N MET A 10 1.38 7.98 6.57
CA MET A 10 0.91 6.59 6.68
C MET A 10 -0.27 6.49 7.66
N CYS A 11 -1.29 5.70 7.29
CA CYS A 11 -2.49 5.51 8.13
C CYS A 11 -2.17 4.99 9.54
N ARG A 12 -1.29 3.98 9.66
CA ARG A 12 -0.82 3.36 10.93
C ARG A 12 -1.90 2.90 11.91
N ARG A 13 -3.14 2.72 11.47
CA ARG A 13 -4.19 2.06 12.26
C ARG A 13 -3.92 0.56 12.38
N GLN A 14 -4.61 -0.11 13.31
CA GLN A 14 -4.52 -1.56 13.47
C GLN A 14 -4.81 -2.27 12.13
N PRO A 15 -3.87 -3.08 11.61
CA PRO A 15 -4.11 -3.84 10.39
C PRO A 15 -5.23 -4.86 10.59
N GLY A 16 -6.15 -4.93 9.63
CA GLY A 16 -7.20 -5.94 9.56
C GLY A 16 -6.76 -7.14 8.74
N ILE A 17 -7.74 -7.84 8.15
CA ILE A 17 -7.47 -9.03 7.31
C ILE A 17 -7.23 -8.69 5.84
N ALA A 18 -7.59 -7.50 5.38
CA ALA A 18 -7.48 -7.12 3.98
C ALA A 18 -6.02 -7.03 3.51
N ILE A 19 -5.75 -7.58 2.32
CA ILE A 19 -4.42 -7.52 1.68
C ILE A 19 -4.30 -6.21 0.90
N GLY A 20 -3.19 -5.49 1.10
CA GLY A 20 -2.87 -4.29 0.34
C GLY A 20 -2.51 -4.61 -1.10
N ARG A 21 -3.07 -3.85 -2.06
CA ARG A 21 -2.77 -4.01 -3.49
C ARG A 21 -1.74 -2.98 -3.96
N MET A 22 -1.08 -3.28 -5.08
CA MET A 22 -0.21 -2.35 -5.81
C MET A 22 -0.73 -2.17 -7.23
N CYS A 23 -0.43 -1.04 -7.87
CA CYS A 23 -0.64 -0.88 -9.31
C CYS A 23 0.62 -1.32 -10.06
N GLU A 24 0.53 -1.50 -11.38
CA GLU A 24 1.65 -1.93 -12.23
C GLU A 24 2.92 -1.08 -12.03
N LYS A 25 2.77 0.24 -11.86
CA LYS A 25 3.91 1.16 -11.67
C LYS A 25 4.61 1.01 -10.32
N CYS A 26 3.91 0.49 -9.32
CA CYS A 26 4.41 0.32 -7.96
C CYS A 26 4.67 -1.15 -7.62
N ASP A 27 4.48 -2.06 -8.57
CA ASP A 27 4.58 -3.49 -8.31
C ASP A 27 6.00 -3.87 -7.85
N GLY A 28 6.06 -4.78 -6.88
CA GLY A 28 7.31 -5.18 -6.21
C GLY A 28 7.96 -4.12 -5.31
N LYS A 29 7.44 -2.88 -5.23
CA LYS A 29 8.03 -1.81 -4.43
C LYS A 29 7.62 -1.91 -2.97
N CYS A 30 8.56 -2.06 -2.04
CA CYS A 30 8.27 -2.05 -0.60
C CYS A 30 7.63 -0.71 -0.19
N PRO A 31 6.44 -0.70 0.43
CA PRO A 31 5.71 0.53 0.75
C PRO A 31 6.35 1.37 1.87
N ILE A 32 7.35 0.81 2.57
CA ILE A 32 8.06 1.44 3.69
C ILE A 32 9.40 2.05 3.25
N CYS A 33 10.24 1.26 2.58
CA CYS A 33 11.61 1.67 2.24
C CYS A 33 11.85 1.90 0.74
N ASP A 34 10.81 1.74 -0.09
CA ASP A 34 10.87 1.89 -1.55
C ASP A 34 11.81 0.91 -2.29
N SER A 35 12.34 -0.10 -1.59
CA SER A 35 13.16 -1.18 -2.14
C SER A 35 12.36 -2.16 -3.00
N TYR A 36 12.96 -2.66 -4.08
CA TYR A 36 12.41 -3.73 -4.92
C TYR A 36 12.99 -5.11 -4.59
N VAL A 37 13.91 -5.20 -3.62
CA VAL A 37 14.60 -6.44 -3.28
C VAL A 37 14.15 -6.98 -1.94
N ARG A 38 14.14 -8.33 -1.84
CA ARG A 38 13.87 -9.12 -0.63
C ARG A 38 12.49 -8.86 0.00
N PRO A 39 11.38 -9.11 -0.72
CA PRO A 39 10.05 -9.11 -0.10
C PRO A 39 9.98 -10.22 0.96
N MET A 40 9.45 -9.90 2.14
CA MET A 40 9.45 -10.81 3.28
C MET A 40 8.04 -11.12 3.81
N THR A 41 7.20 -10.09 3.92
CA THR A 41 5.89 -10.20 4.58
C THR A 41 4.79 -9.58 3.72
N LEU A 42 3.65 -10.28 3.60
CA LEU A 42 2.45 -9.75 2.95
C LEU A 42 1.91 -8.54 3.71
N VAL A 43 1.58 -7.47 2.97
CA VAL A 43 1.07 -6.24 3.57
C VAL A 43 -0.42 -6.36 3.86
N ARG A 44 -0.82 -6.06 5.09
CA ARG A 44 -2.22 -5.94 5.51
C ARG A 44 -2.58 -4.48 5.78
N ILE A 45 -3.81 -4.10 5.44
CA ILE A 45 -4.34 -2.74 5.63
C ILE A 45 -5.44 -2.75 6.70
N CYS A 46 -5.70 -1.58 7.31
CA CYS A 46 -6.80 -1.44 8.25
C CYS A 46 -8.16 -1.50 7.53
N ASP A 47 -9.22 -1.77 8.29
CA ASP A 47 -10.56 -1.97 7.75
C ASP A 47 -11.09 -0.73 7.01
N GLU A 48 -10.78 0.47 7.50
CA GLU A 48 -11.19 1.72 6.83
C GLU A 48 -10.49 1.92 5.48
N CYS A 49 -9.20 1.64 5.36
CA CYS A 49 -8.51 1.72 4.07
C CYS A 49 -9.01 0.67 3.08
N SER A 50 -9.56 -0.44 3.58
CA SER A 50 -10.13 -1.51 2.77
C SER A 50 -11.57 -1.24 2.30
N PHE A 51 -12.20 -0.17 2.79
CA PHE A 51 -13.60 0.14 2.52
C PHE A 51 -13.76 1.28 1.51
N GLY A 52 -14.94 1.35 0.86
CA GLY A 52 -15.34 2.47 0.02
C GLY A 52 -14.48 2.68 -1.23
N THR A 53 -14.29 3.93 -1.62
CA THR A 53 -13.55 4.31 -2.84
C THR A 53 -12.04 4.07 -2.73
N THR A 54 -11.52 3.79 -1.54
CA THR A 54 -10.11 3.42 -1.30
C THR A 54 -9.87 1.93 -1.44
N ALA A 55 -10.92 1.11 -1.43
CA ALA A 55 -10.83 -0.32 -1.61
C ALA A 55 -10.18 -0.68 -2.97
N GLY A 56 -9.30 -1.67 -2.96
CA GLY A 56 -8.66 -2.17 -4.17
C GLY A 56 -7.66 -1.23 -4.84
N LYS A 57 -7.36 -0.07 -4.24
CA LYS A 57 -6.34 0.85 -4.75
C LYS A 57 -4.93 0.50 -4.29
N CYS A 58 -3.95 1.00 -5.04
CA CYS A 58 -2.54 0.89 -4.73
C CYS A 58 -2.21 1.60 -3.40
N ILE A 59 -1.61 0.88 -2.46
CA ILE A 59 -1.22 1.40 -1.14
C ILE A 59 -0.09 2.44 -1.18
N VAL A 60 0.50 2.69 -2.36
CA VAL A 60 1.59 3.65 -2.56
C VAL A 60 1.10 4.96 -3.16
N CYS A 61 0.23 4.91 -4.16
CA CYS A 61 -0.16 6.07 -4.98
C CYS A 61 -1.67 6.22 -5.20
N SER A 62 -2.49 5.35 -4.61
CA SER A 62 -3.96 5.37 -4.74
C SER A 62 -4.52 5.19 -6.16
N SER A 63 -3.69 4.82 -7.14
CA SER A 63 -4.15 4.37 -8.47
C SER A 63 -4.86 3.01 -8.37
N PRO A 64 -5.65 2.59 -9.37
CA PRO A 64 -6.25 1.26 -9.41
C PRO A 64 -5.19 0.16 -9.19
N GLY A 65 -5.41 -0.70 -8.19
CA GLY A 65 -4.54 -1.84 -7.94
C GLY A 65 -4.76 -2.94 -8.99
N THR A 66 -3.73 -3.72 -9.25
CA THR A 66 -3.84 -4.90 -10.10
C THR A 66 -4.64 -6.01 -9.40
N PRO A 67 -5.31 -6.90 -10.19
CA PRO A 67 -6.05 -8.04 -9.67
C PRO A 67 -5.26 -8.93 -8.71
#